data_AF-A0A843VDT0-F1
#
_entry.id   AF-A0A843VDT0-F1
#
_cell.length_a   1.000
_cell.length_b   1.000
_cell.length_c   1.000
_cell.angle_alpha   90.00
_cell.angle_beta   90.00
_cell.angle_gamma   90.00
#
_symmetry.space_group_name_H-M   'P 1'
#
loop_
_entity.id
_entity.type
_entity.pdbx_description
1 polymer ?
#
loop_
_entity_poly.entity_id
_entity_poly.type
_entity_poly.pdbx_seq_one_letter_code
_entity_poly.pdbx_strand_id
1 'polypeptide(L)'
;MFLYAMGHGVATCAMCEHFQHSSETINYYVNRVIKAIALLQFTYIVLPSGTDPVHPRIRHDDWFYPYFKDYYFNLRQMDNVEKDDDPPDDPNLVVTPPDM
;
A
#
# COMPACT_ATOMS: atom_id res chain seq x y z
N MET A 1 0.14 -19.65 19.82
CA MET A 1 0.70 -20.33 18.64
C MET A 1 1.42 -19.37 17.70
N PHE A 2 0.74 -18.39 17.08
CA PHE A 2 1.37 -17.44 16.14
C PHE A 2 2.59 -16.69 16.71
N LEU A 3 2.45 -16.04 17.88
CA LEU A 3 3.55 -15.30 18.51
C LEU A 3 4.72 -16.19 18.92
N TYR A 4 4.45 -17.44 19.32
CA TYR A 4 5.49 -18.41 19.66
C TYR A 4 6.28 -18.84 18.41
N ALA A 5 5.59 -19.03 17.26
CA ALA A 5 6.24 -19.31 15.98
C ALA A 5 7.16 -18.16 15.54
N MET A 6 6.67 -16.91 15.61
CA MET A 6 7.46 -15.74 15.21
C MET A 6 8.60 -15.44 16.18
N GLY A 7 8.39 -15.62 17.48
CA GLY A 7 9.39 -15.30 18.51
C GLY A 7 10.59 -16.25 18.49
N HIS A 8 10.37 -17.51 18.15
CA HIS A 8 11.44 -18.52 18.10
C HIS A 8 11.91 -18.88 16.69
N GLY A 9 11.24 -18.40 15.63
CA GLY A 9 11.58 -18.75 14.24
C GLY A 9 11.44 -20.25 13.95
N VAL A 10 10.47 -20.90 14.60
CA VAL A 10 10.37 -22.37 14.64
C VAL A 10 9.66 -22.89 13.38
N ALA A 11 10.19 -23.96 12.81
CA ALA A 11 9.56 -24.65 11.68
C ALA A 11 8.16 -25.16 12.04
N THR A 12 7.26 -25.18 11.06
CA THR A 12 5.88 -25.62 11.26
C THR A 12 5.77 -27.04 11.82
N CYS A 13 6.71 -27.95 11.52
CA CYS A 13 6.76 -29.29 12.11
C CYS A 13 7.04 -29.28 13.62
N ALA A 14 8.00 -28.49 14.09
CA ALA A 14 8.29 -28.37 15.52
C ALA A 14 7.13 -27.69 16.28
N MET A 15 6.36 -26.84 15.61
CA MET A 15 5.09 -26.32 16.14
C MET A 15 4.03 -27.43 16.25
N CYS A 16 3.95 -28.35 15.28
CA CYS A 16 3.04 -29.48 15.34
C CYS A 16 3.33 -30.39 16.53
N GLU A 17 4.62 -30.67 16.77
CA GLU A 17 5.08 -31.47 17.90
C GLU A 17 4.81 -30.78 19.24
N HIS A 18 5.07 -29.48 19.34
CA HIS A 18 4.85 -28.74 20.58
C HIS A 18 3.38 -28.59 20.95
N PHE A 19 2.53 -28.28 19.96
CA PHE A 19 1.10 -28.04 20.18
C PHE A 19 0.22 -29.28 19.95
N GLN A 20 0.82 -30.43 19.57
CA GLN A 20 0.12 -31.69 19.30
C GLN A 20 -1.03 -31.53 18.29
N HIS A 21 -0.78 -30.74 17.24
CA HIS A 21 -1.75 -30.45 16.19
C HIS A 21 -1.15 -30.73 14.81
N SER A 22 -1.99 -31.02 13.83
CA SER A 22 -1.53 -31.22 12.45
C SER A 22 -0.97 -29.91 11.87
N SER A 23 -0.04 -30.03 10.92
CA SER A 23 0.52 -28.89 10.19
C SER A 23 -0.55 -28.07 9.48
N GLU A 24 -1.61 -28.73 9.03
CA GLU A 24 -2.80 -28.08 8.48
C GLU A 24 -3.50 -27.18 9.51
N THR A 25 -3.71 -27.68 10.73
CA THR A 25 -4.30 -26.91 11.83
C THR A 25 -3.41 -25.72 12.18
N ILE A 26 -2.10 -25.94 12.28
CA ILE A 26 -1.13 -24.87 12.53
C ILE A 26 -1.24 -23.78 11.42
N ASN A 27 -1.25 -24.20 10.17
CA ASN A 27 -1.35 -23.31 9.02
C ASN A 27 -2.68 -22.54 9.00
N TYR A 28 -3.79 -23.20 9.33
CA TYR A 28 -5.11 -22.57 9.41
C TYR A 28 -5.12 -21.40 10.39
N TYR A 29 -4.63 -21.59 11.61
CA TYR A 29 -4.62 -20.54 12.63
C TYR A 29 -3.61 -19.43 12.31
N VAL A 30 -2.43 -19.76 11.79
CA VAL A 30 -1.45 -18.74 11.37
C VAL A 30 -2.04 -17.88 10.25
N ASN A 31 -2.62 -18.49 9.21
CA ASN A 31 -3.26 -17.75 8.12
C ASN A 31 -4.42 -16.89 8.62
N ARG A 32 -5.19 -17.36 9.58
CA ARG A 32 -6.31 -16.59 10.15
C ARG A 32 -5.81 -15.33 10.87
N VAL A 33 -4.69 -15.42 11.59
CA VAL A 33 -4.06 -14.25 12.25
C VAL A 33 -3.44 -13.31 11.21
N ILE A 34 -2.73 -13.82 10.21
CA ILE A 34 -2.15 -13.00 9.13
C ILE A 34 -3.26 -12.25 8.38
N LYS A 35 -4.38 -12.93 8.05
CA LYS A 35 -5.53 -12.28 7.41
C LYS A 35 -6.13 -11.20 8.30
N ALA A 36 -6.25 -11.42 9.60
CA ALA A 36 -6.72 -10.38 10.52
C ALA A 36 -5.79 -9.16 10.50
N ILE A 37 -4.47 -9.37 10.57
CA ILE A 37 -3.48 -8.28 10.49
C ILE A 37 -3.56 -7.55 9.14
N ALA A 38 -3.71 -8.28 8.04
CA ALA A 38 -3.91 -7.70 6.72
C ALA A 38 -5.20 -6.88 6.63
N LEU A 39 -6.26 -7.23 7.35
CA LEU A 39 -7.47 -6.40 7.43
C LEU A 39 -7.22 -5.13 8.25
N LEU A 40 -6.43 -5.21 9.33
CA LEU A 40 -6.01 -4.02 10.09
C LEU A 40 -5.20 -3.04 9.24
N GLN A 41 -4.49 -3.52 8.22
CA GLN A 41 -3.69 -2.67 7.34
C GLN A 41 -4.51 -1.54 6.73
N PHE A 42 -5.78 -1.78 6.36
CA PHE A 42 -6.63 -0.76 5.76
C PHE A 42 -7.01 0.35 6.75
N THR A 43 -6.96 0.08 8.05
CA THR A 43 -7.27 1.05 9.11
C THR A 43 -6.05 1.83 9.56
N TYR A 44 -4.87 1.20 9.60
CA TYR A 44 -3.65 1.78 10.18
C TYR A 44 -2.61 2.20 9.15
N ILE A 45 -2.61 1.60 7.97
CA ILE A 45 -1.68 1.92 6.89
C ILE A 45 -2.42 2.83 5.92
N VAL A 46 -2.36 4.13 6.20
CA VAL A 46 -2.76 5.16 5.24
C VAL A 46 -1.64 5.27 4.22
N LEU A 47 -1.92 4.90 2.97
CA LEU A 47 -1.02 5.19 1.86
C LEU A 47 -0.91 6.72 1.74
N PRO A 48 0.30 7.28 1.66
CA PRO A 48 0.46 8.71 1.45
C PRO A 48 -0.19 9.09 0.11
N SER A 49 -1.34 9.75 0.21
CA SER A 49 -2.03 10.41 -0.91
C SER A 49 -1.36 11.77 -1.10
N GLY A 50 -0.30 11.81 -1.90
CA GLY A 50 0.43 13.04 -2.16
C GLY A 50 1.78 12.85 -2.83
N THR A 51 2.30 13.96 -3.36
CA THR A 51 3.48 14.13 -4.23
C THR A 51 4.81 13.59 -3.68
N ASP A 52 4.89 13.23 -2.40
CA ASP A 52 6.02 12.49 -1.80
C ASP A 52 5.58 11.14 -1.19
N PRO A 53 5.37 10.10 -2.03
CA PRO A 53 4.87 8.79 -1.58
C PRO A 53 5.78 8.01 -0.60
N VAL A 54 7.05 8.38 -0.43
CA VAL A 54 8.01 7.65 0.43
C VAL A 54 8.99 8.62 1.05
N HIS A 55 9.18 8.42 2.34
CA HIS A 55 10.10 9.18 3.15
C HIS A 55 11.56 9.07 2.61
N PRO A 56 12.35 10.16 2.55
CA PRO A 56 13.70 10.17 1.99
C PRO A 56 14.63 9.08 2.57
N ARG A 57 14.47 8.76 3.85
CA ARG A 57 15.21 7.68 4.53
C ARG A 57 15.04 6.31 3.88
N ILE A 58 13.86 5.99 3.35
CA ILE A 58 13.59 4.70 2.69
C ILE A 58 14.06 4.75 1.23
N ARG A 59 14.03 5.94 0.61
CA ARG A 59 14.55 6.16 -0.75
C ARG A 59 16.06 5.95 -0.85
N HIS A 60 16.79 6.21 0.24
CA HIS A 60 18.24 6.03 0.31
C HIS A 60 18.67 4.67 0.86
N ASP A 61 17.72 3.79 1.20
CA ASP A 61 18.03 2.47 1.72
C ASP A 61 17.84 1.42 0.61
N ASP A 62 18.95 0.84 0.15
CA ASP A 62 18.97 -0.17 -0.91
C ASP A 62 18.22 -1.46 -0.53
N TRP A 63 18.02 -1.73 0.76
CA TRP A 63 17.28 -2.90 1.22
C TRP A 63 15.77 -2.70 1.07
N PHE A 64 15.27 -1.50 1.38
CA PHE A 64 13.84 -1.24 1.41
C PHE A 64 13.32 -0.64 0.10
N TYR A 65 14.10 0.20 -0.58
CA TYR A 65 13.69 0.90 -1.79
C TYR A 65 13.11 0.00 -2.91
N PRO A 66 13.62 -1.22 -3.17
CA PRO A 66 13.06 -2.11 -4.21
C PRO A 66 11.56 -2.38 -4.03
N TYR A 67 11.08 -2.50 -2.79
CA TYR A 67 9.68 -2.79 -2.49
C TYR A 67 8.74 -1.60 -2.72
N PHE A 68 9.28 -0.38 -2.75
CA PHE A 68 8.49 0.84 -2.93
C PHE A 68 8.54 1.39 -4.36
N LYS A 69 9.54 0.99 -5.17
CA LYS A 69 9.79 1.52 -6.52
C LYS A 69 8.63 1.29 -7.51
N ASP A 70 7.98 0.14 -7.47
CA ASP A 70 6.89 -0.21 -8.41
C ASP A 70 5.60 0.56 -8.12
N TYR A 71 5.36 0.89 -6.85
CA TYR A 71 4.20 1.68 -6.43
C TYR A 71 4.29 3.13 -6.97
N TYR A 72 5.50 3.71 -6.94
CA TYR A 72 5.81 5.02 -7.50
C TYR A 72 5.62 5.13 -9.01
N PHE A 73 6.08 4.11 -9.73
CA PHE A 73 6.04 4.13 -11.19
C PHE A 73 4.60 4.16 -11.72
N ASN A 74 3.69 3.46 -11.05
CA ASN A 74 2.28 3.40 -11.42
C ASN A 74 1.50 4.66 -11.03
N LEU A 75 1.77 5.25 -9.86
CA LEU A 75 1.14 6.53 -9.46
C LEU A 75 1.50 7.68 -10.40
N ARG A 76 2.77 7.76 -10.82
CA ARG A 76 3.21 8.80 -11.77
C ARG A 76 2.50 8.69 -13.12
N GLN A 77 2.08 7.51 -13.57
CA GLN A 77 1.35 7.39 -14.83
C GLN A 77 -0.07 7.97 -14.74
N MET A 78 -0.73 7.92 -13.57
CA MET A 78 -2.09 8.42 -13.39
C MET A 78 -2.15 9.95 -13.32
N ASP A 79 -1.19 10.60 -12.66
CA ASP A 79 -1.09 12.07 -12.59
C ASP A 79 -0.81 12.74 -13.95
N ASN A 80 -0.36 11.99 -14.96
CA ASN A 80 -0.11 12.51 -16.31
C ASN A 80 -1.35 12.45 -17.21
N VAL A 81 -2.46 11.83 -16.79
CA VAL A 81 -3.70 11.73 -17.58
C VAL A 81 -4.62 12.94 -17.33
N GLU A 82 -4.49 13.64 -16.20
CA GLU A 82 -5.40 14.73 -15.79
C GLU A 82 -4.99 16.13 -16.29
N LYS A 83 -4.01 16.23 -17.21
CA LYS A 83 -3.49 17.53 -17.70
C LYS A 83 -3.90 17.93 -19.11
N ASP A 84 -4.78 17.15 -19.78
CA ASP A 84 -5.14 17.39 -21.19
C ASP A 84 -6.58 17.94 -21.40
N ASP A 85 -7.26 18.43 -20.36
CA ASP A 85 -8.61 19.02 -20.46
C ASP A 85 -8.66 20.50 -20.00
N ASP A 86 -7.67 21.31 -20.39
CA ASP A 86 -7.87 22.77 -20.42
C ASP A 86 -8.67 23.10 -21.70
N PRO A 87 -9.86 23.72 -21.62
CA PRO A 87 -10.60 24.14 -22.81
C PRO A 87 -9.80 25.24 -23.52
N PRO A 88 -9.85 25.30 -24.86
CA PRO A 88 -9.12 26.32 -25.59
C PRO A 88 -9.63 27.70 -25.17
N ASP A 89 -8.70 28.58 -24.78
CA ASP A 89 -8.93 30.02 -24.65
C ASP A 89 -9.54 30.53 -25.97
N ASP A 90 -10.87 30.65 -26.03
CA ASP A 90 -11.55 31.33 -27.13
C ASP A 90 -11.32 32.85 -26.94
N PRO A 91 -10.54 33.52 -27.82
CA PRO A 91 -10.22 34.93 -27.65
C PRO A 91 -11.41 35.86 -27.94
N ASN A 92 -12.60 35.34 -28.28
CA ASN A 92 -13.71 36.13 -28.80
C ASN A 92 -14.92 36.28 -27.88
N LEU A 93 -14.82 36.02 -26.58
CA LEU A 93 -15.89 36.45 -25.65
C LEU A 93 -15.72 37.94 -25.31
N VAL A 94 -16.09 38.80 -26.25
CA VAL A 94 -16.32 40.24 -26.01
C VAL A 94 -17.43 40.33 -24.96
N VAL A 95 -17.04 40.67 -23.73
CA VAL A 95 -17.96 41.08 -22.67
C VAL A 95 -18.53 42.45 -23.07
N THR A 96 -19.71 42.47 -23.71
CA THR A 96 -20.53 43.67 -23.73
C THR A 96 -21.23 43.80 -22.36
N PRO A 97 -21.13 44.97 -21.69
CA PRO A 97 -21.83 45.21 -20.43
C PRO A 97 -23.36 45.29 -20.64
N PRO A 98 -24.16 45.08 -19.57
CA PRO A 98 -25.61 45.08 -19.67
C PRO A 98 -26.13 46.52 -19.74
N ASP A 99 -26.88 46.85 -20.77
CA ASP A 99 -27.73 48.04 -20.78
C ASP A 99 -29.19 47.65 -20.50
N MET A 100 -29.83 48.54 -19.74
CA MET A 100 -31.12 48.47 -19.04
C MET A 100 -32.34 48.20 -19.94
#